data_AF-A0A350T496-F1
#
_entry.id   AF-A0A350T496-F1
#
_cell.length_a   1.000
_cell.length_b   1.000
_cell.length_c   1.000
_cell.angle_alpha   90.00
_cell.angle_beta   90.00
_cell.angle_gamma   90.00
#
_symmetry.space_group_name_H-M   'P 1'
#
loop_
_entity.id
_entity.type
_entity.pdbx_description
1 polymer ?
#
loop_
_entity_poly.entity_id
_entity_poly.type
_entity_poly.pdbx_seq_one_letter_code
_entity_poly.pdbx_strand_id
1 'polypeptide(L)'
;SDMAMGIPGHGLIVEYPEAVIVRISEEHGVVQLPESAQGLKVGDKVEIIPNHVCPTVNLQDEIYLVRDGEVVETWPVIARGKVR
;
A
#
# COMPACT_ATOMS: atom_id res chain seq x y z
N SER A 1 4.79 8.86 12.47
CA SER A 1 3.55 8.15 12.11
C SER A 1 3.23 8.45 10.67
N ASP A 2 2.81 7.47 9.88
CA ASP A 2 2.46 7.64 8.46
C ASP A 2 0.98 8.03 8.29
N MET A 3 0.56 9.10 8.97
CA MET A 3 -0.81 9.60 8.92
C MET A 3 -0.87 10.76 7.93
N ALA A 4 -1.78 10.71 6.96
CA ALA A 4 -2.05 11.83 6.07
C ALA A 4 -3.21 12.69 6.59
N MET A 5 -3.14 14.01 6.42
CA MET A 5 -4.25 14.89 6.78
C MET A 5 -5.49 14.55 5.94
N GLY A 6 -6.62 14.30 6.63
CA GLY A 6 -7.90 14.02 5.97
C GLY A 6 -8.08 12.57 5.52
N ILE A 7 -7.10 11.69 5.72
CA ILE A 7 -7.20 10.25 5.40
C ILE A 7 -7.13 9.46 6.72
N PRO A 8 -8.18 8.71 7.08
CA PRO A 8 -8.15 7.84 8.26
C PRO A 8 -7.10 6.73 8.12
N GLY A 9 -6.36 6.46 9.19
CA GLY A 9 -5.40 5.33 9.24
C GLY A 9 -4.15 5.52 8.39
N HIS A 10 -3.60 4.41 7.91
CA HIS A 10 -2.27 4.32 7.30
C HIS A 10 -2.24 4.10 5.77
N GLY A 11 -3.36 4.35 5.09
CA GLY A 11 -3.47 4.22 3.63
C GLY A 11 -4.91 3.93 3.21
N LEU A 12 -5.14 3.88 1.90
CA LEU A 12 -6.44 3.57 1.30
C LEU A 12 -6.40 2.20 0.62
N ILE A 13 -7.37 1.34 0.95
CA ILE A 13 -7.59 0.08 0.23
C ILE A 13 -8.58 0.36 -0.90
N VAL A 14 -8.15 0.18 -2.15
CA VAL A 14 -8.92 0.60 -3.34
C VAL A 14 -10.26 -0.14 -3.45
N GLU A 15 -10.25 -1.45 -3.20
CA GLU A 15 -11.42 -2.31 -3.29
C GLU A 15 -12.41 -2.09 -2.14
N TYR A 16 -11.92 -1.56 -1.00
CA TYR A 16 -12.71 -1.30 0.19
C TYR A 16 -12.41 0.10 0.76
N PRO A 17 -12.90 1.18 0.15
CA PRO A 17 -12.55 2.55 0.55
C PRO A 17 -12.97 2.93 1.98
N GLU A 18 -13.91 2.18 2.57
CA GLU A 18 -14.35 2.35 3.96
C GLU A 18 -13.51 1.56 4.97
N ALA A 19 -12.61 0.69 4.51
CA ALA A 19 -11.69 -0.02 5.38
C ALA A 19 -10.63 0.92 5.94
N VAL A 20 -10.27 0.72 7.20
CA VAL A 20 -9.26 1.54 7.87
C VAL A 20 -8.08 0.67 8.28
N ILE A 21 -6.90 0.98 7.77
CA ILE A 21 -5.64 0.37 8.24
C ILE A 21 -5.29 1.01 9.59
N VAL A 22 -5.72 0.37 10.68
CA VAL A 22 -5.63 0.90 12.05
C VAL A 22 -4.24 0.77 12.67
N ARG A 23 -3.41 -0.15 12.17
CA ARG A 23 -2.05 -0.35 12.64
C ARG A 23 -1.19 -0.99 11.57
N ILE A 24 0.07 -0.60 11.55
CA ILE A 24 1.13 -1.26 10.77
C ILE A 24 2.29 -1.64 11.70
N SER A 25 2.95 -2.73 11.37
CA SER A 25 4.25 -3.18 11.88
C SER A 25 5.13 -3.54 10.68
N GLU A 26 6.37 -3.97 10.88
CA GLU A 26 7.35 -4.17 9.80
C GLU A 26 6.76 -4.87 8.57
N GLU A 27 6.11 -6.03 8.75
CA GLU A 27 5.58 -6.83 7.63
C GLU A 27 4.07 -7.11 7.75
N HIS A 28 3.39 -6.51 8.72
CA HIS A 28 1.96 -6.81 8.98
C HIS A 28 1.15 -5.54 9.22
N GLY A 29 -0.01 -5.46 8.56
CA GLY A 29 -1.06 -4.48 8.81
C GLY A 29 -2.26 -5.09 9.54
N VAL A 30 -2.95 -4.28 10.34
CA VAL A 30 -4.26 -4.61 10.91
C VAL A 30 -5.29 -3.68 10.30
N VAL A 31 -6.35 -4.27 9.75
CA VAL A 31 -7.40 -3.55 9.03
C VAL A 31 -8.73 -3.75 9.75
N GLN A 32 -9.41 -2.65 10.04
CA GLN A 32 -10.83 -2.68 10.38
C GLN A 32 -11.63 -2.74 9.09
N LEU A 33 -12.30 -3.86 8.87
CA LEU A 33 -13.04 -4.12 7.64
C LEU A 33 -14.48 -3.57 7.72
N PRO A 34 -14.99 -2.97 6.64
CA PRO A 34 -16.39 -2.59 6.53
C PRO A 34 -17.29 -3.81 6.28
N GLU A 35 -18.60 -3.65 6.42
CA GLU A 35 -19.57 -4.71 6.14
C GLU A 35 -19.50 -5.19 4.68
N SER A 36 -19.14 -4.30 3.75
CA SER A 36 -18.94 -4.62 2.33
C SER A 36 -17.80 -5.61 2.07
N ALA A 37 -16.91 -5.85 3.05
CA ALA A 37 -15.77 -6.76 2.92
C ALA A 37 -16.04 -8.20 3.41
N GLN A 38 -17.30 -8.58 3.66
CA GLN A 38 -17.67 -9.93 4.12
C GLN A 38 -17.20 -11.09 3.20
N GLY A 39 -16.89 -10.81 1.94
CA GLY A 39 -16.41 -11.80 0.97
C GLY A 39 -14.89 -12.01 0.93
N LEU A 40 -14.11 -11.18 1.62
CA LEU A 40 -12.65 -11.21 1.59
C LEU A 40 -12.12 -12.46 2.29
N LYS A 41 -11.19 -13.17 1.62
CA LYS A 41 -10.62 -14.44 2.09
C LYS A 41 -9.10 -14.34 2.19
N VAL A 42 -8.54 -15.24 3.00
CA VAL A 42 -7.09 -15.42 3.06
C VAL A 42 -6.57 -15.82 1.67
N GLY A 43 -5.57 -15.09 1.18
CA GLY A 43 -4.98 -15.28 -0.14
C GLY A 43 -5.48 -14.28 -1.19
N ASP A 44 -6.58 -13.57 -0.93
CA ASP A 44 -7.01 -12.46 -1.77
C ASP A 44 -5.98 -11.32 -1.71
N LYS A 45 -5.80 -10.65 -2.84
CA LYS A 45 -4.94 -9.47 -2.97
C LYS A 45 -5.80 -8.22 -2.95
N VAL A 46 -5.25 -7.16 -2.38
CA VAL A 46 -5.85 -5.83 -2.38
C VAL A 46 -4.81 -4.80 -2.79
N GLU A 47 -5.26 -3.70 -3.37
CA GLU A 47 -4.42 -2.57 -3.74
C GLU A 47 -4.43 -1.51 -2.64
N ILE A 48 -3.23 -1.09 -2.20
CA ILE A 48 -3.07 -0.07 -1.17
C ILE A 48 -2.41 1.17 -1.79
N ILE A 49 -3.09 2.30 -1.68
CA ILE A 49 -2.49 3.62 -1.93
C ILE A 49 -1.86 4.09 -0.61
N PRO A 50 -0.53 4.25 -0.53
CA PRO A 50 0.14 4.66 0.69
C PRO A 50 -0.10 6.14 1.00
N ASN A 51 -0.12 6.50 2.28
CA ASN A 51 -0.20 7.90 2.72
C ASN A 51 1.07 8.69 2.36
N HIS A 52 2.25 8.07 2.51
CA HIS A 52 3.53 8.68 2.18
C HIS A 52 4.33 7.76 1.25
N VAL A 53 4.55 8.21 0.02
CA VAL A 53 5.23 7.42 -1.02
C VAL A 53 6.72 7.18 -0.73
N CYS A 54 7.38 8.09 -0.02
CA CYS A 54 8.83 8.07 0.15
C CYS A 54 9.36 6.78 0.81
N PRO A 55 8.85 6.32 1.98
CA PRO A 55 9.28 5.06 2.56
C PRO A 55 8.93 3.87 1.67
N THR A 56 7.76 3.86 1.04
CA THR A 56 7.34 2.78 0.13
C THR A 56 8.35 2.60 -0.99
N VAL A 57 8.72 3.68 -1.69
CA VAL A 57 9.69 3.61 -2.80
C VAL A 57 11.11 3.32 -2.32
N ASN A 58 11.57 3.97 -1.25
CA ASN A 58 12.96 3.81 -0.78
C ASN A 58 13.25 2.41 -0.21
N LEU A 59 12.22 1.67 0.20
CA LEU A 59 12.37 0.31 0.73
C LEU A 59 12.45 -0.78 -0.35
N GLN A 60 12.09 -0.48 -1.61
CA GLN A 60 12.09 -1.44 -2.71
C GLN A 60 13.28 -1.24 -3.66
N ASP A 61 13.83 -2.33 -4.20
CA ASP A 61 14.90 -2.27 -5.21
C ASP A 61 14.37 -1.93 -6.61
N GLU A 62 13.12 -2.29 -6.90
CA GLU A 62 12.46 -2.10 -8.20
C GLU A 62 10.98 -1.71 -8.06
N ILE A 63 10.43 -1.13 -9.13
CA ILE A 63 9.02 -0.77 -9.26
C ILE A 63 8.49 -1.42 -10.53
N TYR A 64 7.35 -2.10 -10.44
CA TYR A 64 6.65 -2.65 -11.59
C TYR A 64 5.72 -1.60 -12.20
N LEU A 65 5.84 -1.37 -13.50
CA LEU A 65 4.92 -0.54 -14.27
C LEU A 65 3.78 -1.42 -14.77
N VAL A 66 2.56 -1.08 -14.40
CA VAL A 66 1.36 -1.84 -14.73
C VAL A 66 0.47 -1.04 -15.68
N ARG A 67 -0.01 -1.70 -16.73
CA ARG A 67 -1.05 -1.18 -17.65
C ARG A 67 -2.05 -2.27 -17.92
N ASP A 68 -3.34 -1.95 -17.78
CA ASP A 68 -4.44 -2.88 -18.03
C ASP A 68 -4.33 -4.20 -17.26
N GLY A 69 -3.75 -4.16 -16.05
CA GLY A 69 -3.55 -5.32 -15.18
C GLY A 69 -2.30 -6.15 -15.48
N GLU A 70 -1.50 -5.78 -16.50
CA GLU A 70 -0.28 -6.47 -16.86
C GLU A 70 0.97 -5.64 -16.57
N VAL A 71 2.04 -6.31 -16.12
CA VAL A 71 3.35 -5.68 -15.96
C VAL A 71 3.95 -5.44 -17.34
N VAL A 72 4.15 -4.19 -17.70
CA VAL A 72 4.73 -3.78 -18.99
C VAL A 72 6.22 -3.52 -18.90
N GLU A 73 6.73 -3.16 -17.72
CA GLU A 73 8.14 -2.90 -17.48
C GLU A 73 8.48 -2.99 -15.99
N THR A 74 9.76 -3.11 -15.66
CA THR A 74 10.29 -3.03 -14.30
C THR A 74 11.42 -2.01 -14.26
N TRP A 75 11.32 -1.03 -13.36
CA TRP A 75 12.32 0.03 -13.20
C TRP A 75 13.11 -0.13 -11.91
N PRO A 76 14.45 0.01 -11.93
CA PRO A 76 15.24 0.03 -10.71
C PRO A 76 15.04 1.35 -9.95
N VAL A 77 14.97 1.28 -8.61
CA VAL A 77 14.97 2.47 -7.74
C VAL A 77 16.43 2.94 -7.55
N ILE A 78 16.96 3.64 -8.55
CA ILE A 78 18.39 4.02 -8.61
C ILE A 78 18.89 4.87 -7.42
N ALA A 79 17.97 5.54 -6.71
CA ALA A 79 18.26 6.41 -5.57
C ALA A 79 18.02 5.74 -4.21
N ARG A 80 17.69 4.45 -4.17
CA ARG A 80 17.45 3.71 -2.92
C ARG A 80 18.62 3.84 -1.95
N GLY A 81 18.31 4.19 -0.71
CA GLY A 81 19.29 4.31 0.37
C GLY A 81 20.27 5.48 0.22
N LYS A 82 20.05 6.41 -0.72
CA LYS A 82 20.89 7.60 -0.92
C LYS A 82 20.51 8.75 0.03
N VAL A 83 20.36 8.42 1.32
CA VAL A 83 20.20 9.40 2.41
C VAL A 83 21.60 9.84 2.85
N ARG A 84 21.87 11.14 2.89
CA ARG A 84 23.16 11.72 3.30
C ARG A 84 23.00 12.60 4.52
#